data_AF-A0A1M4UKR8-F1
#
_entry.id   AF-A0A1M4UKR8-F1
#
_cell.length_a   1.000
_cell.length_b   1.000
_cell.length_c   1.000
_cell.angle_alpha   90.00
_cell.angle_beta   90.00
_cell.angle_gamma   90.00
#
_symmetry.space_group_name_H-M   'P 1'
#
loop_
_entity.id
_entity.type
_entity.pdbx_description
1 polymer ?
#
loop_
_entity_poly.entity_id
_entity_poly.type
_entity_poly.pdbx_seq_one_letter_code
_entity_poly.pdbx_strand_id
1 'polypeptide(L)'
;MELRKGPFHIAEFFYNKYLTYPILPYISKTKITPNIITTLNILLSFITFYLAYKKRFIIVAFMMLIYQFLDNLDGNLARYKDLKSDFGAVLDQVSDFIFYNFIFIFLGWGRINIILIILLVFLINFYGLYATKYIVPRLRKLKTIERIGLKKYLFNKGIILGIDVGTMDIISSVFLIFSKVQELYIFLIVCFILDLVYRTLELKYNEKLQYSR
;
A
#
# COMPACT_ATOMS: atom_id res chain seq x y z
N MET A 1 -4.67 18.91 17.22
CA MET A 1 -4.28 18.52 15.85
C MET A 1 -3.61 17.17 15.91
N GLU A 2 -4.29 16.11 15.48
CA GLU A 2 -3.81 14.74 15.67
C GLU A 2 -3.27 14.15 14.36
N LEU A 3 -1.94 14.15 14.23
CA LEU A 3 -1.27 13.30 13.25
C LEU A 3 -1.38 11.83 13.71
N ARG A 4 -1.37 10.88 12.77
CA ARG A 4 -1.39 9.45 13.14
C ARG A 4 -0.14 9.15 13.97
N LYS A 5 -0.37 8.65 15.18
CA LYS A 5 0.68 8.16 16.07
C LYS A 5 0.73 6.65 15.95
N GLY A 6 1.91 6.12 15.61
CA GLY A 6 2.12 4.68 15.50
C GLY A 6 3.24 4.32 14.54
N PRO A 7 3.57 3.03 14.46
CA PRO A 7 4.54 2.53 13.51
C PRO A 7 3.95 2.54 12.10
N PHE A 8 4.76 2.94 11.12
CA PHE A 8 4.41 3.06 9.71
C PHE A 8 5.13 2.02 8.87
N HIS A 9 4.56 1.61 7.75
CA HIS A 9 5.35 0.89 6.74
C HIS A 9 6.47 1.79 6.21
N ILE A 10 7.54 1.19 5.65
CA ILE A 10 8.73 1.93 5.20
C ILE A 10 8.32 3.03 4.21
N ALA A 11 7.57 2.67 3.17
CA ALA A 11 7.13 3.61 2.15
C ALA A 11 6.27 4.72 2.75
N GLU A 12 5.24 4.35 3.52
CA GLU A 12 4.36 5.30 4.20
C GLU A 12 5.14 6.26 5.13
N PHE A 13 6.13 5.75 5.87
CA PHE A 13 7.00 6.57 6.71
C PHE A 13 7.74 7.64 5.89
N PHE A 14 8.30 7.25 4.73
CA PHE A 14 8.98 8.19 3.85
C PHE A 14 8.02 9.25 3.29
N TYR A 15 6.88 8.84 2.72
CA TYR A 15 5.88 9.78 2.21
C TYR A 15 5.42 10.75 3.29
N ASN A 16 5.03 10.23 4.46
CA ASN A 16 4.51 11.07 5.53
C ASN A 16 5.54 12.06 6.06
N LYS A 17 6.75 11.58 6.36
CA LYS A 17 7.79 12.40 6.99
C LYS A 17 8.32 13.50 6.05
N TYR A 18 8.56 13.16 4.79
CA TYR A 18 9.28 14.05 3.88
C TYR A 18 8.38 14.83 2.92
N LEU A 19 7.17 14.35 2.63
CA LEU A 19 6.27 14.98 1.66
C LEU A 19 4.98 15.45 2.32
N THR A 20 4.22 14.55 2.94
CA THR A 20 2.87 14.86 3.41
C THR A 20 2.86 15.86 4.57
N TYR A 21 3.60 15.60 5.65
CA TYR A 21 3.57 16.45 6.85
C TYR A 21 4.12 17.87 6.63
N PRO A 22 5.18 18.10 5.84
CA PRO A 22 5.61 19.47 5.52
C PRO A 22 4.55 20.27 4.75
N ILE A 23 3.78 19.62 3.87
CA ILE A 23 2.83 20.30 2.98
C ILE A 23 1.44 20.47 3.64
N LEU A 24 1.08 19.59 4.57
CA LEU A 24 -0.22 19.56 5.25
C LEU A 24 -0.67 20.91 5.83
N PRO A 25 0.17 21.68 6.55
CA PRO A 25 -0.24 22.97 7.11
C PRO A 25 -0.65 23.99 6.05
N TYR A 26 -0.07 23.92 4.85
CA TYR A 26 -0.38 24.84 3.76
C TYR A 26 -1.66 24.43 3.05
N ILE A 27 -1.78 23.15 2.67
CA ILE A 27 -2.99 22.62 2.02
C ILE A 27 -4.20 22.73 2.96
N SER A 28 -3.99 22.57 4.28
CA SER A 28 -5.05 22.68 5.27
C SER A 28 -5.76 24.04 5.26
N LYS A 29 -5.06 25.12 4.86
CA LYS A 29 -5.63 26.47 4.77
C LYS A 29 -6.44 26.71 3.49
N THR A 30 -6.37 25.80 2.53
CA THR A 30 -7.12 25.89 1.26
C THR A 30 -8.50 25.25 1.37
N LYS A 31 -9.36 25.47 0.37
CA LYS A 31 -10.68 24.81 0.25
C LYS A 31 -10.60 23.35 -0.24
N ILE A 32 -9.40 22.82 -0.48
CA ILE A 32 -9.22 21.43 -0.92
C ILE A 32 -9.68 20.48 0.18
N THR A 33 -10.59 19.58 -0.17
CA THR A 33 -11.10 18.52 0.71
C THR A 33 -10.43 17.19 0.38
N PRO A 34 -10.40 16.22 1.32
CA PRO A 34 -9.88 14.87 1.05
C PRO A 34 -10.53 14.23 -0.18
N ASN A 35 -11.86 14.27 -0.28
CA ASN A 35 -12.60 13.68 -1.40
C ASN A 35 -12.23 14.29 -2.77
N ILE A 36 -11.85 15.58 -2.81
CA ILE A 36 -11.35 16.19 -4.06
C ILE A 36 -10.02 15.54 -4.47
N ILE A 37 -9.13 15.29 -3.51
CA ILE A 37 -7.85 14.63 -3.78
C ILE A 37 -8.09 13.20 -4.24
N THR A 38 -8.94 12.43 -3.55
CA THR A 38 -9.29 11.06 -3.98
C THR A 38 -9.90 11.03 -5.38
N THR A 39 -10.79 11.98 -5.69
CA THR A 39 -11.40 12.08 -7.03
C THR A 39 -10.36 12.40 -8.11
N LEU A 40 -9.42 13.31 -7.83
CA LEU A 40 -8.30 13.58 -8.74
C LEU A 40 -7.43 12.33 -8.92
N ASN A 41 -7.21 11.57 -7.85
CA ASN A 41 -6.45 10.33 -7.90
C ASN A 41 -7.12 9.31 -8.84
N ILE A 42 -8.43 9.12 -8.73
CA ILE A 42 -9.23 8.27 -9.63
C ILE A 42 -9.09 8.71 -11.09
N LEU A 43 -9.14 10.01 -11.38
CA LEU A 43 -8.97 10.51 -12.75
C LEU A 43 -7.56 10.23 -13.30
N LEU A 44 -6.53 10.41 -12.46
CA LEU A 44 -5.14 10.08 -12.81
C LEU A 44 -4.96 8.58 -13.05
N SER A 45 -5.69 7.72 -12.36
CA SER A 45 -5.67 6.27 -12.57
C SER A 45 -5.99 5.89 -14.01
N PHE A 46 -7.03 6.47 -14.62
CA PHE A 46 -7.39 6.18 -16.02
C PHE A 46 -6.29 6.57 -17.01
N ILE A 47 -5.64 7.71 -16.79
CA ILE A 47 -4.49 8.15 -17.59
C ILE A 47 -3.35 7.16 -17.43
N THR A 48 -3.09 6.72 -16.20
CA THR A 48 -2.03 5.76 -15.86
C THR A 48 -2.27 4.41 -16.54
N PHE A 49 -3.50 3.91 -16.55
CA PHE A 49 -3.87 2.67 -17.24
C PHE A 49 -3.64 2.77 -18.74
N TYR A 50 -4.04 3.89 -19.35
CA TYR A 50 -3.80 4.13 -20.77
C TYR A 50 -2.30 4.16 -21.11
N LEU A 51 -1.48 4.80 -20.27
CA LEU A 51 -0.02 4.83 -20.42
C LEU A 51 0.61 3.45 -20.24
N ALA A 52 0.11 2.65 -19.29
CA ALA A 52 0.50 1.26 -19.08
C ALA A 52 0.16 0.39 -20.30
N TYR A 53 -1.02 0.56 -20.87
CA TYR A 53 -1.42 -0.07 -22.13
C TYR A 53 -0.49 0.32 -23.28
N LYS A 54 -0.15 1.61 -23.40
CA LYS A 54 0.82 2.15 -24.38
C LYS A 54 2.29 1.86 -24.06
N LYS A 55 2.57 1.08 -23.01
CA LYS A 55 3.92 0.64 -22.62
C LYS A 55 4.90 1.80 -22.34
N ARG A 56 4.38 2.92 -21.84
CA ARG A 56 5.20 4.08 -21.40
C ARG A 56 5.67 3.87 -19.96
N PHE A 57 6.45 2.82 -19.72
CA PHE A 57 6.75 2.31 -18.36
C PHE A 57 7.38 3.33 -17.41
N ILE A 58 8.31 4.15 -17.90
CA ILE A 58 8.95 5.19 -17.08
C ILE A 58 7.89 6.19 -16.57
N ILE A 59 6.97 6.62 -17.43
CA ILE A 59 5.90 7.54 -17.03
C ILE A 59 4.95 6.86 -16.05
N VAL A 60 4.61 5.58 -16.29
CA VAL A 60 3.76 4.79 -15.38
C VAL A 60 4.40 4.67 -13.99
N ALA A 61 5.72 4.45 -13.91
CA ALA A 61 6.45 4.42 -12.65
C ALA A 61 6.24 5.72 -11.85
N PHE A 62 6.43 6.88 -12.50
CA PHE A 62 6.18 8.17 -11.86
C PHE A 62 4.71 8.36 -11.47
N MET A 63 3.76 7.94 -12.31
CA MET A 63 2.33 8.05 -12.01
C MET A 63 1.94 7.19 -10.81
N MET A 64 2.48 5.97 -10.66
CA MET A 64 2.23 5.12 -9.49
C MET A 64 2.75 5.78 -8.20
N LEU A 65 3.96 6.38 -8.23
CA LEU A 65 4.50 7.10 -7.06
C LEU A 65 3.67 8.34 -6.70
N ILE A 66 3.12 9.04 -7.69
CA ILE A 66 2.22 10.17 -7.49
C ILE A 66 0.88 9.70 -6.92
N TYR A 67 0.32 8.61 -7.45
CA TYR A 67 -0.92 8.01 -6.94
C TYR A 67 -0.80 7.70 -5.46
N GLN A 68 0.26 6.99 -5.07
CA GLN A 68 0.56 6.64 -3.67
C GLN A 68 0.74 7.88 -2.80
N PHE A 69 1.36 8.95 -3.32
CA PHE A 69 1.52 10.20 -2.57
C PHE A 69 0.16 10.88 -2.30
N LEU A 70 -0.70 10.97 -3.31
CA LEU A 70 -2.01 11.62 -3.19
C LEU A 70 -2.94 10.85 -2.25
N ASP A 71 -2.91 9.53 -2.31
CA ASP A 71 -3.59 8.61 -1.39
C ASP A 71 -3.14 8.86 0.07
N ASN A 72 -1.84 8.94 0.31
CA ASN A 72 -1.37 9.28 1.65
C ASN A 72 -1.77 10.70 2.06
N LEU A 73 -1.80 11.64 1.13
CA LEU A 73 -2.14 13.03 1.41
C LEU A 73 -3.61 13.18 1.82
N ASP A 74 -4.55 12.53 1.14
CA ASP A 74 -5.98 12.69 1.42
C ASP A 74 -6.37 12.16 2.82
N GLY A 75 -5.86 10.99 3.21
CA GLY A 75 -6.14 10.36 4.50
C GLY A 75 -5.49 11.13 5.66
N ASN A 76 -4.31 11.71 5.43
CA ASN A 76 -3.68 12.62 6.39
C ASN A 76 -4.39 13.97 6.46
N LEU A 77 -4.87 14.51 5.33
CA LEU A 77 -5.61 15.77 5.30
C LEU A 77 -6.97 15.64 6.00
N ALA A 78 -7.67 14.51 5.82
CA ALA A 78 -8.92 14.20 6.52
C ALA A 78 -8.70 14.17 8.03
N ARG A 79 -7.61 13.56 8.49
CA ARG A 79 -7.19 13.56 9.90
C ARG A 79 -6.86 14.96 10.42
N TYR A 80 -6.15 15.74 9.61
CA TYR A 80 -5.68 17.06 10.01
C TYR A 80 -6.81 18.09 10.11
N LYS A 81 -7.75 18.07 9.16
CA LYS A 81 -8.91 18.98 9.12
C LYS A 81 -10.11 18.49 9.93
N ASP A 82 -10.01 17.31 10.55
CA ASP A 82 -11.14 16.63 11.20
C ASP A 82 -12.35 16.41 10.26
N LEU A 83 -12.05 16.04 9.00
CA LEU A 83 -13.02 15.79 7.92
C LEU A 83 -13.12 14.30 7.58
N LYS A 84 -12.89 13.41 8.54
CA LYS A 84 -13.09 11.96 8.33
C LYS A 84 -14.57 11.69 8.07
N SER A 85 -14.87 10.84 7.10
CA SER A 85 -16.24 10.42 6.80
C SER A 85 -16.25 8.96 6.34
N ASP A 86 -17.34 8.25 6.61
CA ASP A 86 -17.52 6.87 6.17
C ASP A 86 -17.56 6.78 4.64
N PHE A 87 -18.21 7.75 3.99
CA PHE A 87 -18.22 7.85 2.53
C PHE A 87 -16.80 8.02 1.96
N GLY A 88 -15.99 8.91 2.55
CA GLY A 88 -14.60 9.09 2.13
C GLY A 88 -13.78 7.82 2.29
N ALA A 89 -13.93 7.11 3.41
CA ALA A 89 -13.24 5.83 3.64
C ALA A 89 -13.64 4.73 2.64
N VAL A 90 -14.92 4.68 2.24
CA VAL A 90 -15.39 3.74 1.21
C VAL A 90 -14.87 4.14 -0.17
N LEU A 91 -14.90 5.43 -0.51
CA LEU A 91 -14.41 5.95 -1.78
C LEU A 91 -12.92 5.64 -1.97
N ASP A 92 -12.12 5.86 -0.92
CA ASP A 92 -10.70 5.55 -0.84
C ASP A 92 -10.43 4.06 -1.11
N GLN A 93 -11.10 3.18 -0.35
CA GLN A 93 -10.97 1.74 -0.52
C GLN A 93 -11.38 1.25 -1.92
N VAL A 94 -12.43 1.84 -2.52
CA VAL A 94 -12.86 1.50 -3.88
C VAL A 94 -11.85 2.01 -4.91
N SER A 95 -11.31 3.22 -4.73
CA SER A 95 -10.28 3.79 -5.60
C SER A 95 -9.04 2.88 -5.65
N ASP A 96 -8.53 2.51 -4.48
CA ASP A 96 -7.36 1.62 -4.36
C ASP A 96 -7.60 0.25 -4.97
N PHE A 97 -8.77 -0.33 -4.68
CA PHE A 97 -9.13 -1.61 -5.26
C PHE A 97 -9.11 -1.53 -6.79
N ILE A 98 -9.73 -0.52 -7.38
CA ILE A 98 -9.74 -0.35 -8.84
C ILE A 98 -8.33 -0.10 -9.36
N PHE A 99 -7.58 0.80 -8.74
CA PHE A 99 -6.23 1.15 -9.19
C PHE A 99 -5.32 -0.07 -9.27
N TYR A 100 -5.16 -0.79 -8.15
CA TYR A 100 -4.21 -1.89 -8.07
C TYR A 100 -4.63 -3.11 -8.88
N ASN A 101 -5.93 -3.37 -9.06
CA ASN A 101 -6.36 -4.45 -9.95
C ASN A 101 -6.06 -4.12 -11.42
N PHE A 102 -6.44 -2.92 -11.87
CA PHE A 102 -6.34 -2.58 -13.29
C PHE A 102 -4.92 -2.21 -13.72
N ILE A 103 -4.12 -1.54 -12.88
CA ILE A 103 -2.75 -1.15 -13.25
C ILE A 103 -1.90 -2.36 -13.63
N PHE A 104 -1.96 -3.44 -12.85
CA PHE A 104 -1.24 -4.67 -13.18
C PHE A 104 -1.83 -5.28 -14.45
N ILE A 105 -3.16 -5.45 -14.58
CA ILE A 105 -3.76 -5.98 -15.82
C ILE A 105 -3.24 -5.25 -17.08
N PHE A 106 -3.24 -3.91 -17.09
CA PHE A 106 -2.77 -3.12 -18.23
C PHE A 106 -1.25 -3.16 -18.45
N LEU A 107 -0.46 -3.20 -17.38
CA LEU A 107 0.99 -3.39 -17.46
C LEU A 107 1.33 -4.72 -18.14
N GLY A 108 0.65 -5.79 -17.73
CA GLY A 108 0.88 -7.15 -18.23
C GLY A 108 0.31 -7.41 -19.61
N TRP A 109 -0.70 -6.64 -20.04
CA TRP A 109 -1.45 -6.86 -21.28
C TRP A 109 -0.55 -7.05 -22.50
N GLY A 110 -0.70 -8.17 -23.20
CA GLY A 110 0.03 -8.49 -24.43
C GLY A 110 1.54 -8.75 -24.25
N ARG A 111 2.06 -8.83 -23.01
CA ARG A 111 3.49 -9.09 -22.73
C ARG A 111 3.73 -10.21 -21.72
N ILE A 112 2.83 -10.36 -20.76
CA ILE A 112 2.97 -11.30 -19.65
C ILE A 112 1.96 -12.44 -19.83
N ASN A 113 2.34 -13.65 -19.41
CA ASN A 113 1.43 -14.78 -19.38
C ASN A 113 0.21 -14.42 -18.52
N ILE A 114 -0.99 -14.61 -19.08
CA ILE A 114 -2.26 -14.28 -18.41
C ILE A 114 -2.40 -14.96 -17.04
N ILE A 115 -1.82 -16.15 -16.86
CA ILE A 115 -1.81 -16.87 -15.58
C ILE A 115 -1.04 -16.08 -14.52
N LEU A 116 0.10 -15.47 -14.87
CA LEU A 116 0.86 -14.64 -13.92
C LEU A 116 0.12 -13.36 -13.56
N ILE A 117 -0.62 -12.78 -14.52
CA ILE A 117 -1.45 -11.60 -14.26
C ILE A 117 -2.57 -11.94 -13.29
N ILE A 118 -3.33 -13.01 -13.58
CA ILE A 118 -4.42 -13.48 -12.72
C ILE A 118 -3.89 -13.83 -11.33
N LEU A 119 -2.76 -14.54 -11.25
CA LEU A 119 -2.14 -14.94 -9.99
C LEU A 119 -1.73 -13.73 -9.15
N LEU A 120 -1.06 -12.74 -9.74
CA LEU A 120 -0.64 -11.53 -9.01
C LEU A 120 -1.85 -10.74 -8.50
N VAL A 121 -2.84 -10.50 -9.36
CA VAL A 121 -4.07 -9.78 -8.99
C VAL A 121 -4.81 -10.54 -7.88
N PHE A 122 -4.95 -11.85 -8.00
CA PHE A 122 -5.53 -12.69 -6.94
C PHE A 122 -4.75 -12.55 -5.63
N LEU A 123 -3.42 -12.65 -5.67
CA LEU A 123 -2.58 -12.55 -4.47
C LEU A 123 -2.69 -11.18 -3.79
N ILE A 124 -2.73 -10.07 -4.53
CA ILE A 124 -2.90 -8.73 -3.95
C ILE A 124 -4.21 -8.66 -3.16
N ASN A 125 -5.32 -9.08 -3.76
CA ASN A 125 -6.63 -9.05 -3.11
C ASN A 125 -6.74 -10.05 -1.96
N PHE A 126 -6.26 -11.27 -2.15
CA PHE A 126 -6.26 -12.31 -1.12
C PHE A 126 -5.40 -11.88 0.08
N TYR A 127 -4.22 -11.32 -0.16
CA TYR A 127 -3.35 -10.78 0.86
C TYR A 127 -4.03 -9.67 1.66
N GLY A 128 -4.66 -8.69 0.99
CA GLY A 128 -5.39 -7.60 1.65
C GLY A 128 -6.54 -8.10 2.52
N LEU A 129 -7.33 -9.05 2.01
CA LEU A 129 -8.43 -9.68 2.74
C LEU A 129 -7.94 -10.49 3.93
N TYR A 130 -6.93 -11.34 3.74
CA TYR A 130 -6.40 -12.21 4.77
C TYR A 130 -5.71 -11.38 5.88
N ALA A 131 -4.93 -10.37 5.51
CA ALA A 131 -4.33 -9.45 6.48
C ALA A 131 -5.41 -8.75 7.32
N THR A 132 -6.42 -8.15 6.68
CA THR A 132 -7.44 -7.32 7.34
C THR A 132 -8.46 -8.13 8.15
N LYS A 133 -8.90 -9.29 7.64
CA LYS A 133 -9.96 -10.10 8.27
C LYS A 133 -9.43 -11.22 9.16
N TYR A 134 -8.25 -11.76 8.87
CA TYR A 134 -7.71 -12.93 9.58
C TYR A 134 -6.56 -12.55 10.54
N ILE A 135 -5.53 -11.87 10.03
CA ILE A 135 -4.30 -11.60 10.81
C ILE A 135 -4.51 -10.47 11.82
N VAL A 136 -4.88 -9.27 11.36
CA VAL A 136 -4.96 -8.06 12.19
C VAL A 136 -5.91 -8.23 13.39
N PRO A 137 -7.14 -8.78 13.23
CA PRO A 137 -8.04 -8.94 14.37
C PRO A 137 -7.52 -9.92 15.42
N ARG A 138 -6.81 -10.98 15.01
CA ARG A 138 -6.20 -11.93 15.95
C ARG A 138 -4.99 -11.33 16.66
N LEU A 139 -4.12 -10.62 15.94
CA LEU A 139 -3.00 -9.90 16.56
C LEU A 139 -3.47 -8.88 17.61
N ARG A 140 -4.59 -8.17 17.36
CA ARG A 140 -5.16 -7.20 18.32
C ARG A 140 -5.68 -7.84 19.62
N LYS A 141 -6.00 -9.15 19.60
CA LYS A 141 -6.42 -9.89 20.81
C LYS A 141 -5.23 -10.27 21.71
N LEU A 142 -4.01 -10.13 21.19
CA LEU A 142 -2.82 -10.55 21.92
C LEU A 142 -2.35 -9.46 22.89
N LYS A 143 -2.04 -9.84 24.14
CA LYS A 143 -1.59 -8.88 25.17
C LYS A 143 -0.18 -8.35 24.90
N THR A 144 0.68 -9.21 24.38
CA THR A 144 2.08 -8.90 24.03
C THR A 144 2.38 -9.50 22.68
N ILE A 145 2.87 -8.68 21.73
CA ILE A 145 3.35 -9.16 20.44
C ILE A 145 4.88 -9.14 20.48
N GLU A 146 5.46 -10.32 20.55
CA GLU A 146 6.89 -10.53 20.42
C GLU A 146 7.27 -10.63 18.95
N ARG A 147 8.19 -9.75 18.54
CA ARG A 147 8.83 -9.79 17.24
C ARG A 147 10.29 -10.18 17.44
N ILE A 148 10.83 -10.94 16.49
CA ILE A 148 12.19 -11.47 16.55
C ILE A 148 13.06 -10.78 15.50
N GLY A 149 14.34 -10.58 15.82
CA GLY A 149 15.38 -10.14 14.87
C GLY A 149 15.13 -8.74 14.27
N LEU A 150 15.32 -8.63 12.94
CA LEU A 150 15.25 -7.35 12.22
C LEU A 150 13.86 -6.68 12.31
N LYS A 151 12.77 -7.44 12.34
CA LYS A 151 11.42 -6.87 12.53
C LYS A 151 11.27 -6.20 13.89
N LYS A 152 11.86 -6.78 14.95
CA LYS A 152 11.89 -6.15 16.29
C LYS A 152 12.65 -4.84 16.25
N TYR A 153 13.85 -4.87 15.65
CA TYR A 153 14.71 -3.70 15.52
C TYR A 153 14.03 -2.55 14.77
N LEU A 154 13.45 -2.83 13.60
CA LEU A 154 12.77 -1.83 12.79
C LEU A 154 11.48 -1.34 13.47
N PHE A 155 10.72 -2.23 14.10
CA PHE A 155 9.50 -1.84 14.80
C PHE A 155 9.77 -0.93 16.00
N ASN A 156 10.85 -1.19 16.75
CA ASN A 156 11.29 -0.32 17.84
C ASN A 156 11.68 1.09 17.33
N LYS A 157 12.03 1.22 16.04
CA LYS A 157 12.25 2.51 15.36
C LYS A 157 10.98 3.08 14.72
N GLY A 158 9.82 2.47 14.95
CA GLY A 158 8.54 2.88 14.38
C GLY A 158 8.29 2.42 12.94
N ILE A 159 9.04 1.43 12.45
CA ILE A 159 8.96 0.93 11.07
C ILE A 159 8.40 -0.49 11.04
N ILE A 160 7.35 -0.71 10.25
CA ILE A 160 6.76 -2.02 9.99
C ILE A 160 7.43 -2.61 8.74
N LEU A 161 8.12 -3.73 8.92
CA LEU A 161 8.67 -4.51 7.83
C LEU A 161 7.61 -5.49 7.30
N GLY A 162 7.20 -5.30 6.05
CA GLY A 162 6.31 -6.19 5.32
C GLY A 162 5.88 -5.53 4.01
N ILE A 163 5.31 -6.33 3.10
CA ILE A 163 4.78 -5.78 1.84
C ILE A 163 3.46 -5.07 2.14
N ASP A 164 3.40 -3.83 1.68
CA ASP A 164 2.24 -2.95 1.71
C ASP A 164 2.11 -2.31 0.34
N VAL A 165 1.03 -1.55 0.16
CA VAL A 165 0.72 -0.90 -1.10
C VAL A 165 1.86 0.05 -1.52
N GLY A 166 2.39 0.85 -0.59
CA GLY A 166 3.49 1.76 -0.88
C GLY A 166 4.81 1.07 -1.24
N THR A 167 5.18 -0.02 -0.56
CA THR A 167 6.39 -0.79 -0.94
C THR A 167 6.21 -1.48 -2.30
N MET A 168 5.02 -1.99 -2.60
CA MET A 168 4.69 -2.53 -3.92
C MET A 168 4.86 -1.47 -5.02
N ASP A 169 4.46 -0.22 -4.79
CA ASP A 169 4.61 0.86 -5.78
C ASP A 169 6.06 1.28 -6.00
N ILE A 170 6.86 1.32 -4.93
CA ILE A 170 8.30 1.58 -5.04
C ILE A 170 8.98 0.46 -5.84
N ILE A 171 8.70 -0.81 -5.51
CA ILE A 171 9.24 -1.96 -6.23
C ILE A 171 8.82 -1.91 -7.70
N SER A 172 7.53 -1.69 -7.96
CA SER A 172 6.99 -1.60 -9.32
C SER A 172 7.69 -0.50 -10.12
N SER A 173 7.84 0.68 -9.53
CA SER A 173 8.48 1.82 -10.17
C SER A 173 9.94 1.54 -10.54
N VAL A 174 10.70 0.90 -9.64
CA VAL A 174 12.11 0.52 -9.92
C VAL A 174 12.19 -0.42 -11.12
N PHE A 175 11.39 -1.49 -11.17
CA PHE A 175 11.43 -2.42 -12.29
C PHE A 175 10.93 -1.80 -13.60
N LEU A 176 9.92 -0.92 -13.53
CA LEU A 176 9.37 -0.23 -14.71
C LEU A 176 10.37 0.75 -15.33
N ILE A 177 11.23 1.40 -14.54
CA ILE A 177 12.31 2.25 -15.05
C ILE A 177 13.25 1.44 -15.95
N PHE A 178 13.55 0.20 -15.56
CA PHE A 178 14.38 -0.72 -16.37
C PHE A 178 13.57 -1.52 -17.40
N SER A 179 12.27 -1.23 -17.56
CA SER A 179 11.35 -1.97 -18.45
C SER A 179 11.28 -3.48 -18.19
N LYS A 180 11.57 -3.91 -16.95
CA LYS A 180 11.62 -5.31 -16.51
C LYS A 180 10.27 -5.80 -15.99
N VAL A 181 9.25 -5.77 -16.85
CA VAL A 181 7.86 -6.06 -16.46
C VAL A 181 7.66 -7.52 -16.07
N GLN A 182 8.31 -8.48 -16.73
CA GLN A 182 8.11 -9.90 -16.39
C GLN A 182 8.74 -10.25 -15.06
N GLU A 183 9.95 -9.75 -14.82
CA GLU A 183 10.67 -9.94 -13.58
C GLU A 183 9.93 -9.27 -12.41
N LEU A 184 9.30 -8.11 -12.64
CA LEU A 184 8.44 -7.46 -11.65
C LEU A 184 7.32 -8.38 -11.16
N TYR A 185 6.62 -9.06 -12.07
CA TYR A 185 5.50 -9.92 -11.70
C TYR A 185 5.95 -11.09 -10.84
N ILE A 186 7.02 -11.78 -11.28
CA ILE A 186 7.57 -12.91 -10.54
C ILE A 186 8.04 -12.44 -9.16
N PHE A 187 8.75 -11.31 -9.10
CA PHE A 187 9.25 -10.75 -7.86
C PHE A 187 8.12 -10.40 -6.89
N LEU A 188 7.08 -9.69 -7.35
CA LEU A 188 5.93 -9.35 -6.51
C LEU A 188 5.19 -10.59 -6.01
N ILE A 189 4.94 -11.59 -6.87
CA ILE A 189 4.31 -12.85 -6.47
C ILE A 189 5.09 -13.52 -5.34
N VAL A 190 6.42 -13.65 -5.50
CA VAL A 190 7.29 -14.24 -4.48
C VAL A 190 7.24 -13.42 -3.19
N CYS A 191 7.34 -12.08 -3.27
CA CYS A 191 7.29 -11.21 -2.10
C CYS A 191 5.96 -11.32 -1.33
N PHE A 192 4.82 -11.34 -2.04
CA PHE A 192 3.50 -11.50 -1.41
C PHE A 192 3.36 -12.85 -0.71
N ILE A 193 3.79 -13.94 -1.35
CA ILE A 193 3.75 -15.27 -0.74
C ILE A 193 4.64 -15.33 0.50
N LEU A 194 5.89 -14.86 0.41
CA LEU A 194 6.83 -14.87 1.53
C LEU A 194 6.33 -14.03 2.70
N ASP A 195 5.85 -12.81 2.47
CA ASP A 195 5.36 -11.96 3.57
C ASP A 195 4.07 -12.53 4.18
N LEU A 196 3.18 -13.12 3.39
CA LEU A 196 1.97 -13.76 3.90
C LEU A 196 2.28 -14.97 4.80
N VAL A 197 3.17 -15.85 4.35
CA VAL A 197 3.64 -17.01 5.13
C VAL A 197 4.29 -16.51 6.41
N TYR A 198 5.20 -15.53 6.30
CA TYR A 198 5.89 -14.97 7.45
C TYR A 198 4.91 -14.38 8.48
N ARG A 199 3.96 -13.54 8.06
CA ARG A 199 2.97 -12.93 8.97
C ARG A 199 2.08 -13.99 9.63
N THR A 200 1.75 -15.06 8.92
CA THR A 200 0.97 -16.18 9.47
C THR A 200 1.77 -16.95 10.52
N LEU A 201 3.06 -17.20 10.29
CA LEU A 201 3.94 -17.83 11.26
C LEU A 201 4.15 -16.95 12.49
N GLU A 202 4.35 -15.64 12.30
CA GLU A 202 4.46 -14.66 13.39
C GLU A 202 3.20 -14.66 14.28
N LEU A 203 2.01 -14.67 13.66
CA LEU A 203 0.75 -14.77 14.39
C LEU A 203 0.67 -16.06 15.21
N LYS A 204 0.91 -17.22 14.58
CA LYS A 204 0.84 -18.54 15.27
C LYS A 204 1.84 -18.64 16.41
N TYR A 205 3.04 -18.09 16.23
CA TYR A 205 4.06 -18.06 17.28
C TYR A 205 3.58 -17.25 18.48
N ASN A 206 3.04 -16.05 18.26
CA ASN A 206 2.56 -15.19 19.33
C ASN A 206 1.30 -15.72 20.02
N GLU A 207 0.39 -16.37 19.29
CA GLU A 207 -0.75 -17.08 19.88
C GLU A 207 -0.27 -18.16 20.85
N LYS A 208 0.70 -18.99 20.45
CA LYS A 208 1.27 -20.02 21.32
C LYS A 208 1.91 -19.43 22.58
N LEU A 209 2.67 -18.34 22.46
CA LEU A 209 3.30 -17.68 23.60
C LEU A 209 2.29 -17.17 24.65
N GLN A 210 1.12 -16.73 24.21
CA GLN A 210 0.08 -16.25 25.12
C GLN A 210 -0.63 -17.38 25.87
N TYR A 211 -0.79 -18.56 25.27
CA TYR A 211 -1.36 -19.72 25.97
C TYR A 211 -0.36 -20.41 26.92
N SER A 212 0.94 -20.19 26.74
CA SER A 212 1.99 -20.73 27.61
C SER A 212 2.32 -19.84 28.81
N ARG A 213 1.67 -18.68 28.97
CA ARG A 213 1.82 -17.74 30.10
C ARG A 213 0.54 -17.67 30.91
#